data_AF-A0A9X6RV29-F1
#
_entry.id   AF-A0A9X6RV29-F1
#
_cell.length_a   1.000
_cell.length_b   1.000
_cell.length_c   1.000
_cell.angle_alpha   90.00
_cell.angle_beta   90.00
_cell.angle_gamma   90.00
#
_symmetry.space_group_name_H-M   'P 1'
#
loop_
_entity.id
_entity.type
_entity.pdbx_description
1 polymer ?
#
loop_
_entity_poly.entity_id
_entity_poly.type
_entity_poly.pdbx_seq_one_letter_code
_entity_poly.pdbx_strand_id
1 'polypeptide(L)'
;MNNEVRSSYREGQERQVHFEVDEAKYQEFKRLAEELGMDYRNKEAKAKQLDGLSRKKAIKRQQEANYDTRHWSIQLASGHQQLEHVPLEVKGLVLALSSLLKPKSKGKLTGRGLKGLSLNEIADKLNRPINTLRPLLKQAELYGLIHSVKVGKENNYFIEMEYYQCGKSKEAEDFIKVFQIKMLAIVQDKKLNFTDLGILSVLLNHMHYESHIICEEPTSPLYSEMKVWRPQNIADKLLLNIQAVRRTLRKFNNEGITVEMKAYGIKTIILNPESFSRSKLKIDMDKLKEVANREKGNLTRKNYFK
;
A
#
# COMPACT_ATOMS: atom_id res chain seq x y z
N MET A 1 11.30 46.36 -15.03
CA MET A 1 12.03 45.07 -14.92
C MET A 1 13.52 45.37 -14.90
N ASN A 2 14.20 45.20 -13.76
CA ASN A 2 15.62 45.58 -13.66
C ASN A 2 16.54 44.49 -14.24
N ASN A 3 16.90 44.63 -15.51
CA ASN A 3 17.81 43.70 -16.19
C ASN A 3 19.26 44.23 -16.21
N GLU A 4 20.22 43.33 -16.00
CA GLU A 4 21.65 43.64 -15.97
C GLU A 4 22.37 42.97 -17.14
N VAL A 5 23.06 43.78 -17.95
CA VAL A 5 23.96 43.32 -19.01
C VAL A 5 25.39 43.68 -18.62
N ARG A 6 26.31 42.72 -18.68
CA ARG A 6 27.75 42.96 -18.54
C ARG A 6 28.42 42.73 -19.88
N SER A 7 29.20 43.70 -20.35
CA SER A 7 30.08 43.51 -21.50
C SER A 7 31.49 44.01 -21.18
N SER A 8 32.48 43.30 -21.71
CA SER A 8 33.89 43.65 -21.61
C SER A 8 34.37 44.16 -22.96
N TYR A 9 34.80 45.42 -23.02
CA TYR A 9 35.40 46.00 -24.22
C TYR A 9 36.85 46.37 -23.90
N ARG A 10 37.76 45.40 -24.14
CA ARG A 10 39.23 45.38 -23.88
C ARG A 10 39.65 44.89 -22.49
N GLU A 11 40.82 44.25 -22.44
CA GLU A 11 41.41 43.65 -21.23
C GLU A 11 41.40 44.64 -20.06
N GLY A 12 40.60 44.33 -19.03
CA GLY A 12 40.66 44.98 -17.72
C GLY A 12 39.56 45.98 -17.36
N GLN A 13 38.56 46.28 -18.21
CA GLN A 13 37.42 47.13 -17.82
C GLN A 13 36.05 46.48 -18.13
N GLU A 14 35.38 46.00 -17.09
CA GLU A 14 33.96 45.61 -17.14
C GLU A 14 33.07 46.83 -16.86
N ARG A 15 32.16 47.18 -17.77
CA ARG A 15 31.06 48.12 -17.49
C ARG A 15 29.75 47.35 -17.32
N GLN A 16 29.04 47.64 -16.23
CA GLN A 16 27.67 47.19 -16.02
C GLN A 16 26.73 48.24 -16.61
N VAL A 17 25.86 47.80 -17.52
CA VAL A 17 24.84 48.66 -18.12
C VAL A 17 23.47 48.07 -17.82
N HIS A 18 22.58 48.91 -17.30
CA HIS A 18 21.21 48.53 -16.96
C HIS A 18 20.29 48.90 -18.12
N PHE A 19 19.48 47.94 -18.57
CA PHE A 19 18.47 48.16 -19.60
C PHE A 19 17.11 47.67 -19.10
N GLU A 20 16.09 48.49 -19.24
CA GLU A 20 14.71 48.04 -19.02
C GLU A 20 14.19 47.40 -20.31
N VAL A 21 13.86 46.12 -20.25
CA VAL A 21 13.37 45.35 -21.41
C VAL A 21 12.00 44.78 -21.07
N ASP A 22 11.05 45.00 -21.97
CA ASP A 22 9.68 44.45 -21.93
C ASP A 22 9.68 42.92 -22.10
N GLU A 23 8.72 42.22 -21.47
CA GLU A 23 8.66 40.76 -21.36
C GLU A 23 8.54 40.07 -22.73
N ALA A 24 7.90 40.73 -23.72
CA ALA A 24 7.79 40.26 -25.10
C ALA A 24 9.13 40.33 -25.88
N LYS A 25 9.99 41.29 -25.56
CA LYS A 25 11.32 41.46 -26.19
C LYS A 25 12.43 40.72 -25.45
N TYR A 26 12.12 40.14 -24.29
CA TYR A 26 13.06 39.44 -23.42
C TYR A 26 13.75 38.25 -24.11
N GLN A 27 13.01 37.43 -24.84
CA GLN A 27 13.57 36.23 -25.50
C GLN A 27 14.49 36.59 -26.67
N GLU A 28 14.12 37.62 -27.44
CA GLU A 28 14.90 38.10 -28.57
C GLU A 28 16.21 38.77 -28.09
N PHE A 29 16.12 39.58 -27.04
CA PHE A 29 17.29 40.22 -26.42
C PHE A 29 18.24 39.21 -25.78
N LYS A 30 17.71 38.17 -25.13
CA LYS A 30 18.51 37.08 -24.56
C LYS A 30 19.29 36.33 -25.65
N ARG A 31 18.65 36.02 -26.78
CA ARG A 31 19.29 35.34 -27.91
C ARG A 31 20.43 36.18 -28.50
N LEU A 32 20.19 37.49 -28.66
CA LEU A 32 21.19 38.42 -29.18
C LEU A 32 22.39 38.57 -28.23
N ALA A 33 22.15 38.56 -26.92
CA ALA A 33 23.21 38.62 -25.91
C ALA A 33 24.08 37.35 -25.90
N GLU A 34 23.48 36.18 -26.06
CA GLU A 34 24.20 34.90 -26.20
C GLU A 34 25.05 34.87 -27.50
N GLU A 35 24.51 35.36 -28.63
CA GLU A 35 25.24 35.47 -29.91
C GLU A 35 26.45 36.42 -29.83
N LEU A 36 26.37 37.47 -29.01
CA LEU A 36 27.44 38.45 -28.79
C LEU A 36 28.40 38.08 -27.64
N GLY A 37 28.23 36.89 -27.03
CA GLY A 37 29.10 36.41 -25.94
C GLY A 37 28.96 37.19 -24.63
N MET A 38 27.82 37.86 -24.41
CA MET A 38 27.55 38.65 -23.20
C MET A 38 26.77 37.84 -22.16
N ASP A 39 27.14 37.96 -20.89
CA ASP A 39 26.44 37.28 -19.79
C ASP A 39 25.26 38.16 -19.31
N TYR A 40 24.03 37.64 -19.45
CA TYR A 40 22.80 38.35 -19.14
C TYR A 40 22.06 37.73 -17.95
N ARG A 41 21.79 38.52 -16.91
CA ARG A 41 21.17 38.03 -15.67
C ARG A 41 19.94 38.86 -15.30
N ASN A 42 18.74 38.28 -15.49
CA ASN A 42 17.50 38.85 -14.98
C ASN A 42 17.24 38.35 -13.54
N LYS A 43 17.39 39.26 -12.57
CA LYS A 43 17.20 38.98 -11.14
C LYS A 43 15.75 38.60 -10.80
N GLU A 44 14.77 39.23 -11.44
CA GLU A 44 13.34 38.97 -11.22
C GLU A 44 12.92 37.61 -11.80
N ALA A 45 13.39 37.24 -13.01
CA ALA A 45 13.13 35.93 -13.61
C ALA A 45 13.76 34.80 -12.78
N LYS A 46 14.98 35.01 -12.27
CA LYS A 46 15.65 34.06 -11.37
C LYS A 46 14.90 33.92 -10.03
N ALA A 47 14.37 35.02 -9.48
CA ALA A 47 13.55 35.00 -8.28
C ALA A 47 12.22 34.26 -8.49
N LYS A 48 11.51 34.50 -9.60
CA LYS A 48 10.29 33.75 -9.97
C LYS A 48 10.57 32.25 -10.17
N GLN A 49 11.70 31.89 -10.77
CA GLN A 49 12.12 30.49 -10.94
C GLN A 49 12.42 29.82 -9.58
N LEU A 50 13.10 30.52 -8.67
CA LEU A 50 13.38 30.06 -7.31
C LEU A 50 12.11 29.90 -6.48
N ASP A 51 11.16 30.82 -6.60
CA ASP A 51 9.85 30.72 -5.93
C ASP A 51 9.06 29.53 -6.48
N GLY A 52 9.02 29.34 -7.81
CA GLY A 52 8.40 28.17 -8.45
C GLY A 52 9.02 26.84 -8.00
N LEU A 53 10.35 26.77 -7.88
CA LEU A 53 11.06 25.61 -7.33
C LEU A 53 10.74 25.38 -5.85
N SER A 54 10.64 26.45 -5.07
CA SER A 54 10.31 26.40 -3.63
C SER A 54 8.87 25.91 -3.42
N ARG A 55 7.91 26.40 -4.21
CA ARG A 55 6.52 25.90 -4.23
C ARG A 55 6.46 24.43 -4.64
N LYS A 56 7.15 24.01 -5.71
CA LYS A 56 7.22 22.60 -6.12
C LYS A 56 7.83 21.72 -5.02
N LYS A 57 8.89 22.18 -4.35
CA LYS A 57 9.49 21.48 -3.20
C LYS A 57 8.56 21.44 -1.98
N ALA A 58 7.80 22.50 -1.71
CA ALA A 58 6.83 22.53 -0.62
C ALA A 58 5.67 21.57 -0.88
N ILE A 59 5.11 21.57 -2.09
CA ILE A 59 4.08 20.60 -2.52
C ILE A 59 4.62 19.18 -2.41
N LYS A 60 5.85 18.93 -2.90
CA LYS A 60 6.48 17.62 -2.82
C LYS A 60 6.73 17.19 -1.38
N ARG A 61 7.17 18.09 -0.49
CA ARG A 61 7.33 17.82 0.96
C ARG A 61 6.01 17.53 1.64
N GLN A 62 4.94 18.24 1.31
CA GLN A 62 3.61 18.03 1.88
C GLN A 62 3.00 16.71 1.37
N GLN A 63 3.25 16.36 0.11
CA GLN A 63 2.93 15.04 -0.45
C GLN A 63 3.76 13.95 0.24
N GLU A 64 5.08 14.11 0.36
CA GLU A 64 6.03 13.24 1.08
C GLU A 64 5.63 13.02 2.55
N ALA A 65 5.16 14.06 3.25
CA ALA A 65 4.68 13.96 4.63
C ALA A 65 3.41 13.10 4.78
N ASN A 66 2.61 12.98 3.73
CA ASN A 66 1.39 12.17 3.71
C ASN A 66 1.60 10.75 3.18
N TYR A 67 2.80 10.41 2.70
CA TYR A 67 3.10 9.03 2.32
C TYR A 67 3.26 8.14 3.54
N ASP A 68 2.78 6.91 3.39
CA ASP A 68 3.05 5.88 4.37
C ASP A 68 4.51 5.45 4.29
N THR A 69 5.21 5.46 5.43
CA THR A 69 6.63 5.06 5.54
C THR A 69 6.82 3.67 6.12
N ARG A 70 5.73 3.02 6.57
CA ARG A 70 5.78 1.66 7.14
C ARG A 70 6.30 0.66 6.11
N HIS A 71 6.83 -0.48 6.54
CA HIS A 71 7.12 -1.57 5.60
C HIS A 71 5.84 -2.33 5.26
N TRP A 72 5.59 -2.57 3.98
CA TRP A 72 4.44 -3.35 3.51
C TRP A 72 4.84 -4.39 2.46
N SER A 73 4.13 -5.51 2.48
CA SER A 73 3.92 -6.35 1.31
C SER A 73 2.66 -5.89 0.59
N ILE A 74 2.51 -6.29 -0.65
CA ILE A 74 1.35 -6.05 -1.50
C ILE A 74 0.67 -7.41 -1.70
N GLN A 75 -0.61 -7.50 -1.37
CA GLN A 75 -1.50 -8.55 -1.86
C GLN A 75 -2.13 -8.06 -3.17
N LEU A 76 -2.03 -8.85 -4.23
CA LEU A 76 -2.65 -8.55 -5.52
C LEU A 76 -4.04 -9.18 -5.58
N ALA A 77 -5.07 -8.35 -5.70
CA ALA A 77 -6.45 -8.84 -5.65
C ALA A 77 -6.79 -9.75 -6.83
N SER A 78 -6.29 -9.44 -8.03
CA SER A 78 -6.47 -10.24 -9.25
C SER A 78 -5.95 -11.67 -9.11
N GLY A 79 -4.73 -11.85 -8.59
CA GLY A 79 -4.18 -13.18 -8.34
C GLY A 79 -5.01 -13.93 -7.28
N HIS A 80 -5.47 -13.24 -6.25
CA HIS A 80 -6.25 -13.86 -5.18
C HIS A 80 -7.66 -14.32 -5.60
N GLN A 81 -8.26 -13.71 -6.63
CA GLN A 81 -9.56 -14.15 -7.18
C GLN A 81 -9.49 -15.58 -7.74
N GLN A 82 -8.32 -16.02 -8.22
CA GLN A 82 -8.12 -17.34 -8.81
C GLN A 82 -7.96 -18.45 -7.75
N LEU A 83 -7.83 -18.09 -6.47
CA LEU A 83 -7.47 -19.01 -5.40
C LEU A 83 -8.68 -19.64 -4.71
N GLU A 84 -9.89 -19.60 -5.26
CA GLU A 84 -11.10 -20.08 -4.59
C GLU A 84 -10.97 -21.53 -4.11
N HIS A 85 -10.35 -22.38 -4.93
CA HIS A 85 -10.08 -23.80 -4.68
C HIS A 85 -8.98 -24.09 -3.63
N VAL A 86 -8.21 -23.08 -3.22
CA VAL A 86 -7.12 -23.26 -2.25
C VAL A 86 -7.66 -23.24 -0.81
N PRO A 87 -7.27 -24.20 0.06
CA PRO A 87 -7.67 -24.23 1.45
C PRO A 87 -7.31 -22.95 2.23
N LEU A 88 -8.16 -22.57 3.19
CA LEU A 88 -8.01 -21.34 3.95
C LEU A 88 -6.69 -21.31 4.75
N GLU A 89 -6.32 -22.41 5.38
CA GLU A 89 -5.06 -22.52 6.12
C GLU A 89 -3.81 -22.32 5.24
N VAL A 90 -3.88 -22.71 3.97
CA VAL A 90 -2.79 -22.48 3.00
C VAL A 90 -2.74 -20.99 2.64
N LYS A 91 -3.89 -20.36 2.33
CA LYS A 91 -3.98 -18.91 2.10
C LYS A 91 -3.45 -18.12 3.30
N GLY A 92 -3.82 -18.53 4.50
CA GLY A 92 -3.40 -17.90 5.75
C GLY A 92 -1.91 -18.06 6.04
N LEU A 93 -1.32 -19.22 5.70
CA LEU A 93 0.13 -19.38 5.74
C LEU A 93 0.82 -18.39 4.81
N VAL A 94 0.38 -18.27 3.55
CA VAL A 94 1.03 -17.39 2.58
C VAL A 94 0.87 -15.92 2.95
N LEU A 95 -0.29 -15.52 3.49
CA LEU A 95 -0.47 -14.19 4.09
C LEU A 95 0.55 -13.94 5.20
N ALA A 96 0.76 -14.90 6.10
CA ALA A 96 1.76 -14.80 7.16
C ALA A 96 3.19 -14.67 6.60
N LEU A 97 3.55 -15.48 5.60
CA LEU A 97 4.86 -15.43 4.94
C LEU A 97 5.10 -14.09 4.23
N SER A 98 4.05 -13.41 3.75
CA SER A 98 4.17 -12.10 3.10
C SER A 98 4.80 -11.03 4.02
N SER A 99 4.66 -11.19 5.34
CA SER A 99 5.30 -10.34 6.34
C SER A 99 6.84 -10.47 6.38
N LEU A 100 7.38 -11.51 5.75
CA LEU A 100 8.82 -11.82 5.68
C LEU A 100 9.44 -11.46 4.30
N LEU A 101 8.65 -10.92 3.38
CA LEU A 101 9.14 -10.45 2.10
C LEU A 101 9.98 -9.18 2.27
N LYS A 102 10.95 -8.96 1.37
CA LYS A 102 11.74 -7.72 1.33
C LYS A 102 11.74 -7.12 -0.06
N PRO A 103 11.93 -5.80 -0.17
CA PRO A 103 12.14 -5.17 -1.46
C PRO A 103 13.32 -5.82 -2.19
N LYS A 104 13.20 -6.00 -3.51
CA LYS A 104 14.20 -6.62 -4.39
C LYS A 104 14.45 -8.11 -4.14
N SER A 105 13.70 -8.78 -3.25
CA SER A 105 13.88 -10.22 -3.00
C SER A 105 13.23 -11.11 -4.07
N LYS A 106 12.44 -10.55 -5.00
CA LYS A 106 11.73 -11.29 -6.07
C LYS A 106 10.95 -12.49 -5.52
N GLY A 107 10.11 -12.25 -4.51
CA GLY A 107 9.31 -13.29 -3.85
C GLY A 107 10.07 -14.09 -2.79
N LYS A 108 11.41 -14.06 -2.77
CA LYS A 108 12.22 -14.80 -1.77
C LYS A 108 11.91 -14.34 -0.35
N LEU A 109 11.68 -15.29 0.55
CA LEU A 109 11.62 -15.04 1.98
C LEU A 109 13.03 -14.80 2.51
N THR A 110 13.27 -13.63 3.11
CA THR A 110 14.63 -13.22 3.45
C THR A 110 14.80 -12.64 4.84
N GLY A 111 15.93 -12.99 5.45
CA GLY A 111 16.41 -12.43 6.71
C GLY A 111 17.18 -11.12 6.51
N ARG A 112 18.05 -10.79 7.47
CA ARG A 112 18.96 -9.64 7.35
C ARG A 112 19.90 -9.87 6.16
N GLY A 113 20.18 -8.82 5.39
CA GLY A 113 21.10 -8.88 4.24
C GLY A 113 20.62 -9.69 3.03
N LEU A 114 19.30 -9.89 2.86
CA LEU A 114 18.71 -10.68 1.75
C LEU A 114 19.10 -12.18 1.72
N LYS A 115 19.69 -12.69 2.80
CA LYS A 115 19.90 -14.13 3.00
C LYS A 115 18.54 -14.84 3.02
N GLY A 116 18.42 -15.96 2.31
CA GLY A 116 17.21 -16.78 2.33
C GLY A 116 16.96 -17.36 3.72
N LEU A 117 15.68 -17.49 4.09
CA LEU A 117 15.28 -18.10 5.35
C LEU A 117 15.07 -19.60 5.17
N SER A 118 15.68 -20.39 6.05
CA SER A 118 15.38 -21.80 6.24
C SER A 118 14.01 -22.01 6.88
N LEU A 119 13.51 -23.25 6.84
CA LEU A 119 12.27 -23.63 7.53
C LEU A 119 12.33 -23.33 9.05
N ASN A 120 13.48 -23.55 9.69
CA ASN A 120 13.66 -23.28 11.11
C ASN A 120 13.59 -21.77 11.39
N GLU A 121 14.25 -20.96 10.58
CA GLU A 121 14.20 -19.50 10.75
C GLU A 121 12.79 -18.93 10.45
N ILE A 122 12.04 -19.52 9.51
CA ILE A 122 10.64 -19.17 9.26
C ILE A 122 9.78 -19.55 10.48
N ALA A 123 9.96 -20.75 11.03
CA ALA A 123 9.28 -21.22 12.22
C ALA A 123 9.49 -20.27 13.42
N ASP A 124 10.74 -19.88 13.66
CA ASP A 124 11.10 -18.94 14.73
C ASP A 124 10.47 -17.57 14.50
N LYS A 125 10.54 -17.03 13.26
CA LYS A 125 9.97 -15.73 12.95
C LYS A 125 8.45 -15.68 13.07
N LEU A 126 7.75 -16.72 12.60
CA LEU A 126 6.30 -16.79 12.73
C LEU A 126 5.84 -17.23 14.12
N ASN A 127 6.77 -17.65 14.99
CA ASN A 127 6.49 -18.29 16.26
C ASN A 127 5.56 -19.50 16.07
N ARG A 128 5.87 -20.40 15.13
CA ARG A 128 5.07 -21.60 14.83
C ARG A 128 5.94 -22.85 14.78
N PRO A 129 5.45 -24.00 15.28
CA PRO A 129 6.23 -25.22 15.25
C PRO A 129 6.43 -25.71 13.81
N ILE A 130 7.63 -26.23 13.53
CA ILE A 130 8.03 -26.77 12.22
C ILE A 130 7.04 -27.85 11.74
N ASN A 131 6.55 -28.69 12.66
CA ASN A 131 5.60 -29.77 12.34
C ASN A 131 4.26 -29.26 11.81
N THR A 132 3.86 -28.02 12.14
CA THR A 132 2.68 -27.38 11.56
C THR A 132 3.01 -26.72 10.23
N LEU A 133 4.16 -26.06 10.12
CA LEU A 133 4.52 -25.33 8.90
C LEU A 133 4.88 -26.24 7.74
N ARG A 134 5.62 -27.32 7.99
CA ARG A 134 6.12 -28.22 6.95
C ARG A 134 5.01 -28.79 6.04
N PRO A 135 3.91 -29.37 6.56
CA PRO A 135 2.84 -29.85 5.69
C PRO A 135 2.14 -28.72 4.94
N LEU A 136 1.90 -27.57 5.58
CA LEU A 136 1.25 -26.42 4.94
C LEU A 136 2.11 -25.80 3.83
N LEU A 137 3.44 -25.76 4.00
CA LEU A 137 4.36 -25.31 2.95
C LEU A 137 4.34 -26.24 1.75
N LYS A 138 4.31 -27.56 1.97
CA LYS A 138 4.16 -28.53 0.87
C LYS A 138 2.84 -28.35 0.13
N GLN A 139 1.75 -28.09 0.85
CA GLN A 139 0.46 -27.79 0.23
C GLN A 139 0.50 -26.47 -0.54
N ALA A 140 1.09 -25.42 0.02
CA ALA A 140 1.25 -24.13 -0.66
C ALA A 140 2.06 -24.28 -1.96
N GLU A 141 3.08 -25.14 -1.97
CA GLU A 141 3.87 -25.46 -3.17
C GLU A 141 3.05 -26.28 -4.18
N LEU A 142 2.25 -27.25 -3.72
CA LEU A 142 1.32 -28.01 -4.58
C LEU A 142 0.28 -27.11 -5.26
N TYR A 143 -0.24 -26.11 -4.55
CA TYR A 143 -1.18 -25.11 -5.09
C TYR A 143 -0.49 -23.98 -5.88
N GLY A 144 0.83 -24.04 -6.08
CA GLY A 144 1.57 -23.05 -6.85
C GLY A 144 1.64 -21.66 -6.22
N LEU A 145 1.39 -21.53 -4.91
CA LEU A 145 1.47 -20.24 -4.21
C LEU A 145 2.90 -19.87 -3.82
N ILE A 146 3.74 -20.89 -3.65
CA ILE A 146 5.15 -20.77 -3.32
C ILE A 146 5.95 -21.79 -4.13
N HIS A 147 7.26 -21.58 -4.22
CA HIS A 147 8.20 -22.63 -4.62
C HIS A 147 9.39 -22.66 -3.67
N SER A 148 10.06 -23.82 -3.61
CA SER A 148 11.28 -23.99 -2.83
C SER A 148 12.49 -24.31 -3.71
N VAL A 149 13.65 -23.77 -3.33
CA VAL A 149 14.94 -24.05 -3.98
C VAL A 149 15.91 -24.56 -2.93
N LYS A 150 16.47 -25.74 -3.16
CA LYS A 150 17.49 -26.31 -2.29
C LYS A 150 18.79 -25.53 -2.41
N VAL A 151 19.31 -25.03 -1.30
CA VAL A 151 20.59 -24.34 -1.20
C VAL A 151 21.41 -25.01 -0.09
N GLY A 152 22.40 -25.80 -0.51
CA GLY A 152 23.16 -26.67 0.40
C GLY A 152 22.26 -27.75 1.01
N LYS A 153 22.13 -27.74 2.35
CA LYS A 153 21.30 -28.70 3.10
C LYS A 153 19.89 -28.19 3.41
N GLU A 154 19.59 -26.93 3.09
CA GLU A 154 18.33 -26.29 3.45
C GLU A 154 17.54 -25.87 2.22
N ASN A 155 16.24 -25.67 2.38
CA ASN A 155 15.38 -25.10 1.35
C ASN A 155 15.17 -23.61 1.63
N ASN A 156 15.37 -22.79 0.61
CA ASN A 156 14.89 -21.42 0.58
C ASN A 156 13.51 -21.38 -0.08
N TYR A 157 12.63 -20.55 0.45
CA TYR A 157 11.25 -20.44 -0.01
C TYR A 157 10.98 -19.10 -0.68
N PHE A 158 10.11 -19.11 -1.67
CA PHE A 158 9.74 -17.97 -2.50
C PHE A 158 8.22 -17.94 -2.63
N ILE A 159 7.59 -16.79 -2.42
CA ILE A 159 6.17 -16.59 -2.73
C ILE A 159 6.05 -16.17 -4.19
N GLU A 160 5.05 -16.73 -4.90
CA GLU A 160 4.77 -16.31 -6.27
C GLU A 160 4.31 -14.85 -6.33
N MET A 161 4.93 -14.11 -7.24
CA MET A 161 4.74 -12.66 -7.36
C MET A 161 3.38 -12.26 -7.93
N GLU A 162 2.61 -13.21 -8.46
CA GLU A 162 1.23 -12.99 -8.91
C GLU A 162 0.26 -12.80 -7.73
N TYR A 163 0.61 -13.29 -6.54
CA TYR A 163 -0.24 -13.19 -5.34
C TYR A 163 0.29 -12.14 -4.36
N TYR A 164 1.59 -12.17 -4.07
CA TYR A 164 2.21 -11.22 -3.15
C TYR A 164 3.52 -10.63 -3.66
N GLN A 165 3.72 -9.34 -3.42
CA GLN A 165 4.93 -8.61 -3.77
C GLN A 165 5.45 -7.76 -2.60
N CYS A 166 6.70 -7.30 -2.68
CA CYS A 166 7.22 -6.33 -1.73
C CYS A 166 8.11 -5.31 -2.45
N GLY A 167 7.84 -4.02 -2.23
CA GLY A 167 8.52 -2.91 -2.88
C GLY A 167 7.59 -2.05 -3.73
N LYS A 168 8.18 -1.30 -4.66
CA LYS A 168 7.42 -0.40 -5.55
C LYS A 168 6.78 -1.22 -6.65
N SER A 169 5.47 -1.44 -6.58
CA SER A 169 4.68 -1.75 -7.76
C SER A 169 4.32 -0.43 -8.44
N LYS A 170 4.83 -0.21 -9.65
CA LYS A 170 4.46 0.97 -10.47
C LYS A 170 3.11 0.77 -11.17
N GLU A 171 2.61 -0.47 -11.23
CA GLU A 171 1.60 -0.92 -12.20
C GLU A 171 0.42 -1.66 -11.56
N ALA A 172 0.46 -2.00 -10.26
CA ALA A 172 -0.70 -2.62 -9.63
C ALA A 172 -1.80 -1.56 -9.42
N GLU A 173 -2.86 -1.66 -10.20
CA GLU A 173 -4.06 -0.84 -10.05
C GLU A 173 -4.95 -1.33 -8.91
N ASP A 174 -4.99 -2.66 -8.68
CA ASP A 174 -5.78 -3.29 -7.62
C ASP A 174 -4.86 -4.04 -6.62
N PHE A 175 -4.55 -3.36 -5.52
CA PHE A 175 -3.61 -3.85 -4.52
C PHE A 175 -4.07 -3.57 -3.09
N ILE A 176 -3.64 -4.43 -2.16
CA ILE A 176 -3.78 -4.20 -0.73
C ILE A 176 -2.39 -4.19 -0.10
N LYS A 177 -2.02 -3.09 0.55
CA LYS A 177 -0.85 -3.01 1.43
C LYS A 177 -1.14 -3.81 2.69
N VAL A 178 -0.23 -4.72 3.02
CA VAL A 178 -0.21 -5.48 4.28
C VAL A 178 1.00 -4.97 5.07
N PHE A 179 0.77 -4.26 6.18
CA PHE A 179 1.86 -3.70 6.97
C PHE A 179 2.58 -4.81 7.74
N GLN A 180 3.83 -5.07 7.36
CA GLN A 180 4.55 -6.29 7.72
C GLN A 180 4.78 -6.41 9.22
N ILE A 181 5.12 -5.31 9.92
CA ILE A 181 5.35 -5.31 11.36
C ILE A 181 4.06 -5.70 12.11
N LYS A 182 2.93 -5.09 11.75
CA LYS A 182 1.62 -5.37 12.36
C LYS A 182 1.16 -6.79 12.04
N MET A 183 1.30 -7.22 10.78
CA MET A 183 0.95 -8.57 10.36
C MET A 183 1.80 -9.62 11.09
N LEU A 184 3.11 -9.41 11.21
CA LEU A 184 4.00 -10.32 11.93
C LEU A 184 3.62 -10.43 13.42
N ALA A 185 3.30 -9.31 14.07
CA ALA A 185 2.83 -9.31 15.46
C ALA A 185 1.53 -10.14 15.62
N ILE A 186 0.55 -9.94 14.73
CA ILE A 186 -0.70 -10.73 14.70
C ILE A 186 -0.41 -12.23 14.56
N VAL A 187 0.52 -12.62 13.69
CA VAL A 187 0.87 -14.03 13.48
C VAL A 187 1.56 -14.61 14.73
N GLN A 188 2.45 -13.83 15.36
CA GLN A 188 3.26 -14.27 16.49
C GLN A 188 2.49 -14.46 17.80
N ASP A 189 1.36 -13.76 17.99
CA ASP A 189 0.51 -13.86 19.21
C ASP A 189 -0.24 -15.21 19.30
N LYS A 190 -0.27 -15.99 18.22
CA LYS A 190 -0.89 -17.34 18.17
C LYS A 190 -2.41 -17.42 18.44
N LYS A 191 -3.08 -16.34 18.83
CA LYS A 191 -4.53 -16.30 19.04
C LYS A 191 -5.33 -16.59 17.76
N LEU A 192 -4.75 -16.27 16.61
CA LEU A 192 -5.24 -16.69 15.30
C LEU A 192 -4.50 -17.92 14.81
N ASN A 193 -5.26 -18.89 14.28
CA ASN A 193 -4.70 -20.02 13.54
C ASN A 193 -4.60 -19.68 12.04
N PHE A 194 -4.01 -20.58 11.24
CA PHE A 194 -3.87 -20.32 9.81
C PHE A 194 -5.20 -20.26 9.06
N THR A 195 -6.24 -20.97 9.50
CA THR A 195 -7.59 -20.83 8.91
C THR A 195 -8.17 -19.43 9.14
N ASP A 196 -8.03 -18.89 10.36
CA ASP A 196 -8.43 -17.51 10.68
C ASP A 196 -7.68 -16.51 9.78
N LEU A 197 -6.36 -16.68 9.61
CA LEU A 197 -5.56 -15.86 8.69
C LEU A 197 -5.96 -16.04 7.22
N GLY A 198 -6.43 -17.23 6.84
CA GLY A 198 -6.98 -17.51 5.52
C GLY A 198 -8.26 -16.73 5.25
N ILE A 199 -9.17 -16.72 6.21
CA ILE A 199 -10.38 -15.89 6.17
C ILE A 199 -9.98 -14.43 5.97
N LEU A 200 -9.02 -13.93 6.77
CA LEU A 200 -8.51 -12.56 6.63
C LEU A 200 -7.99 -12.28 5.21
N SER A 201 -7.17 -13.17 4.65
CA SER A 201 -6.62 -13.02 3.30
C SER A 201 -7.72 -12.85 2.25
N VAL A 202 -8.85 -13.55 2.39
CA VAL A 202 -10.00 -13.37 1.49
C VAL A 202 -10.70 -12.03 1.77
N LEU A 203 -10.96 -11.68 3.02
CA LEU A 203 -11.64 -10.42 3.39
C LEU A 203 -10.88 -9.18 2.92
N LEU A 204 -9.55 -9.21 2.88
CA LEU A 204 -8.74 -8.10 2.34
C LEU A 204 -9.11 -7.76 0.89
N ASN A 205 -9.47 -8.76 0.08
CA ASN A 205 -9.90 -8.54 -1.30
C ASN A 205 -11.27 -7.85 -1.37
N HIS A 206 -12.07 -7.89 -0.31
CA HIS A 206 -13.40 -7.27 -0.23
C HIS A 206 -13.40 -5.96 0.58
N MET A 207 -12.22 -5.46 0.93
CA MET A 207 -12.07 -4.18 1.62
C MET A 207 -12.32 -3.01 0.66
N HIS A 208 -13.28 -2.13 0.95
CA HIS A 208 -13.51 -0.93 0.17
C HIS A 208 -12.29 0.01 0.19
N TYR A 209 -11.93 0.59 -0.96
CA TYR A 209 -10.66 1.29 -1.14
C TYR A 209 -10.49 2.54 -0.25
N GLU A 210 -11.58 3.23 0.07
CA GLU A 210 -11.56 4.47 0.87
C GLU A 210 -11.99 4.23 2.32
N SER A 211 -13.12 3.53 2.53
CA SER A 211 -13.72 3.35 3.87
C SER A 211 -13.23 2.10 4.62
N HIS A 212 -12.53 1.21 3.94
CA HIS A 212 -12.10 -0.10 4.47
C HIS A 212 -13.24 -1.00 4.95
N ILE A 213 -14.49 -0.69 4.60
CA ILE A 213 -15.66 -1.53 4.88
C ILE A 213 -15.57 -2.79 4.02
N ILE A 214 -15.89 -3.96 4.60
CA ILE A 214 -15.98 -5.20 3.84
C ILE A 214 -17.29 -5.21 3.02
N CYS A 215 -17.18 -5.33 1.70
CA CYS A 215 -18.31 -5.28 0.77
C CYS A 215 -18.07 -6.12 -0.49
N GLU A 216 -19.12 -6.33 -1.28
CA GLU A 216 -19.07 -7.12 -2.52
C GLU A 216 -18.15 -6.48 -3.57
N GLU A 217 -18.30 -5.17 -3.77
CA GLU A 217 -17.63 -4.39 -4.81
C GLU A 217 -16.68 -3.37 -4.15
N PRO A 218 -15.45 -3.78 -3.80
CA PRO A 218 -14.50 -2.97 -3.03
C PRO A 218 -13.99 -1.72 -3.76
N THR A 219 -14.21 -1.64 -5.08
CA THR A 219 -13.80 -0.52 -5.93
C THR A 219 -14.96 0.41 -6.30
N SER A 220 -16.19 0.12 -5.84
CA SER A 220 -17.36 0.94 -6.17
C SER A 220 -17.23 2.35 -5.60
N PRO A 221 -17.35 3.42 -6.41
CA PRO A 221 -17.23 4.79 -5.91
C PRO A 221 -18.49 5.27 -5.17
N LEU A 222 -19.62 4.57 -5.30
CA LEU A 222 -20.92 5.02 -4.79
C LEU A 222 -21.31 4.26 -3.51
N TYR A 223 -21.21 4.95 -2.37
CA TYR A 223 -21.60 4.40 -1.07
C TYR A 223 -23.08 4.00 -0.99
N SER A 224 -23.94 4.68 -1.75
CA SER A 224 -25.39 4.39 -1.81
C SER A 224 -25.70 3.03 -2.40
N GLU A 225 -24.83 2.52 -3.27
CA GLU A 225 -25.01 1.24 -3.97
C GLU A 225 -24.15 0.12 -3.37
N MET A 226 -23.20 0.46 -2.50
CA MET A 226 -22.31 -0.49 -1.84
C MET A 226 -23.09 -1.56 -1.08
N LYS A 227 -22.83 -2.82 -1.42
CA LYS A 227 -23.40 -3.99 -0.74
C LYS A 227 -22.50 -4.46 0.39
N VAL A 228 -22.82 -4.07 1.62
CA VAL A 228 -21.99 -4.35 2.80
C VAL A 228 -22.17 -5.79 3.26
N TRP A 229 -21.06 -6.43 3.60
CA TRP A 229 -21.07 -7.79 4.12
C TRP A 229 -21.42 -7.85 5.60
N ARG A 230 -22.37 -8.74 5.91
CA ARG A 230 -22.66 -9.23 7.25
C ARG A 230 -21.90 -10.55 7.50
N PRO A 231 -21.81 -11.01 8.75
CA PRO A 231 -21.25 -12.32 9.05
C PRO A 231 -21.88 -13.47 8.24
N GLN A 232 -23.17 -13.37 7.90
CA GLN A 232 -23.83 -14.37 7.05
C GLN A 232 -23.27 -14.38 5.63
N ASN A 233 -23.06 -13.21 5.02
CA ASN A 233 -22.48 -13.12 3.67
C ASN A 233 -21.07 -13.71 3.62
N ILE A 234 -20.26 -13.48 4.67
CA ILE A 234 -18.93 -14.09 4.79
C ILE A 234 -19.03 -15.63 4.90
N ALA A 235 -20.00 -16.12 5.68
CA ALA A 235 -20.24 -17.55 5.84
C ALA A 235 -20.64 -18.20 4.51
N ASP A 236 -21.57 -17.59 3.78
CA ASP A 236 -22.04 -18.08 2.48
C ASP A 236 -20.90 -18.04 1.46
N LYS A 237 -20.15 -16.93 1.38
CA LYS A 237 -19.05 -16.77 0.42
C LYS A 237 -17.91 -17.75 0.66
N LEU A 238 -17.61 -18.07 1.92
CA LEU A 238 -16.52 -18.98 2.28
C LEU A 238 -16.98 -20.43 2.47
N LEU A 239 -18.27 -20.72 2.28
CA LEU A 239 -18.89 -22.01 2.58
C LEU A 239 -18.59 -22.50 4.01
N LEU A 240 -18.61 -21.56 4.97
CA LEU A 240 -18.32 -21.80 6.37
C LEU A 240 -19.58 -21.76 7.21
N ASN A 241 -19.53 -22.46 8.34
CA ASN A 241 -20.53 -22.33 9.38
C ASN A 241 -20.53 -20.90 9.97
N ILE A 242 -21.72 -20.30 10.13
CA ILE A 242 -21.89 -18.93 10.63
C ILE A 242 -21.32 -18.73 12.04
N GLN A 243 -21.39 -19.74 12.93
CA GLN A 243 -20.80 -19.67 14.26
C GLN A 243 -19.26 -19.61 14.19
N ALA A 244 -18.64 -20.31 13.23
CA ALA A 244 -17.20 -20.23 12.99
C ALA A 244 -16.81 -18.80 12.54
N VAL A 245 -17.52 -18.24 11.58
CA VAL A 245 -17.29 -16.86 11.10
C VAL A 245 -17.44 -15.84 12.23
N ARG A 246 -18.51 -15.91 13.02
CA ARG A 246 -18.71 -15.00 14.16
C ARG A 246 -17.59 -15.12 15.20
N ARG A 247 -17.07 -16.33 15.44
CA ARG A 247 -15.95 -16.56 16.34
C ARG A 247 -14.68 -15.91 15.79
N THR A 248 -14.37 -16.10 14.51
CA THR A 248 -13.20 -15.48 13.86
C THR A 248 -13.29 -13.96 13.85
N LEU A 249 -14.45 -13.38 13.52
CA LEU A 249 -14.65 -11.92 13.58
C LEU A 249 -14.49 -11.36 15.00
N ARG A 250 -14.93 -12.09 16.02
CA ARG A 250 -14.66 -11.71 17.42
C ARG A 250 -13.17 -11.70 17.73
N LYS A 251 -12.42 -12.71 17.27
CA LYS A 251 -10.96 -12.72 17.43
C LYS A 251 -10.32 -11.54 16.70
N PHE A 252 -10.74 -11.24 15.47
CA PHE A 252 -10.24 -10.08 14.72
C PHE A 252 -10.48 -8.76 15.45
N ASN A 253 -11.66 -8.59 16.06
CA ASN A 253 -11.94 -7.41 16.86
C ASN A 253 -11.03 -7.33 18.09
N ASN A 254 -10.87 -8.43 18.84
CA ASN A 254 -9.99 -8.48 20.01
C ASN A 254 -8.51 -8.20 19.66
N GLU A 255 -8.07 -8.58 18.47
CA GLU A 255 -6.72 -8.34 17.95
C GLU A 255 -6.57 -6.99 17.25
N GLY A 256 -7.61 -6.15 17.24
CA GLY A 256 -7.59 -4.84 16.59
C GLY A 256 -7.44 -4.91 15.06
N ILE A 257 -7.75 -6.05 14.44
CA ILE A 257 -7.71 -6.28 12.99
C ILE A 257 -8.93 -5.65 12.32
N THR A 258 -10.08 -5.78 12.97
CA THR A 258 -11.35 -5.19 12.51
C THR A 258 -11.96 -4.32 13.60
N VAL A 259 -12.67 -3.28 13.19
CA VAL A 259 -13.55 -2.48 14.05
C VAL A 259 -14.98 -2.65 13.56
N GLU A 260 -15.91 -2.92 14.48
CA GLU A 260 -17.33 -2.90 14.17
C GLU A 260 -17.88 -1.50 14.38
N MET A 261 -18.45 -0.90 13.34
CA MET A 261 -19.09 0.41 13.43
C MET A 261 -20.59 0.27 13.23
N LYS A 262 -21.37 0.99 14.03
CA LYS A 262 -22.82 1.05 13.89
C LYS A 262 -23.24 2.47 13.53
N ALA A 263 -23.76 2.66 12.33
CA ALA A 263 -24.30 3.92 11.86
C ALA A 263 -25.69 3.69 11.25
N TYR A 264 -26.68 4.52 11.59
CA TYR A 264 -28.05 4.45 11.02
C TYR A 264 -28.72 3.07 11.06
N GLY A 265 -28.46 2.31 12.13
CA GLY A 265 -28.98 0.96 12.28
C GLY A 265 -28.27 -0.11 11.44
N ILE A 266 -27.19 0.27 10.74
CA ILE A 266 -26.34 -0.61 9.96
C ILE A 266 -25.06 -0.86 10.75
N LYS A 267 -24.81 -2.14 11.04
CA LYS A 267 -23.53 -2.63 11.53
C LYS A 267 -22.64 -2.97 10.34
N THR A 268 -21.45 -2.39 10.29
CA THR A 268 -20.43 -2.63 9.27
C THR A 268 -19.16 -3.21 9.92
N ILE A 269 -18.41 -3.97 9.14
CA ILE A 269 -17.10 -4.52 9.55
C ILE A 269 -16.04 -3.73 8.77
N ILE A 270 -15.15 -3.06 9.50
CA ILE A 270 -14.09 -2.20 8.93
C ILE A 270 -12.74 -2.82 9.24
N LEU A 271 -11.88 -2.94 8.23
CA LEU A 271 -10.49 -3.38 8.43
C LEU A 271 -9.61 -2.23 8.91
N ASN A 272 -8.77 -2.50 9.91
CA ASN A 272 -7.98 -1.47 10.56
C ASN A 272 -6.90 -0.89 9.61
N PRO A 273 -6.91 0.43 9.33
CA PRO A 273 -5.92 1.10 8.48
C PRO A 273 -4.49 1.07 9.05
N GLU A 274 -4.33 0.72 10.33
CA GLU A 274 -3.02 0.45 10.90
C GLU A 274 -2.37 -0.84 10.38
N SER A 275 -3.18 -1.80 9.93
CA SER A 275 -2.74 -3.13 9.52
C SER A 275 -2.80 -3.32 8.00
N PHE A 276 -3.79 -2.71 7.34
CA PHE A 276 -4.02 -2.87 5.90
C PHE A 276 -4.44 -1.57 5.23
N SER A 277 -4.15 -1.39 3.94
CA SER A 277 -4.66 -0.23 3.19
C SER A 277 -4.66 -0.46 1.69
N ARG A 278 -5.70 0.00 1.00
CA ARG A 278 -5.72 0.11 -0.48
C ARG A 278 -5.23 1.46 -0.98
N SER A 279 -5.00 2.42 -0.08
CA SER A 279 -4.61 3.77 -0.45
C SER A 279 -3.10 3.92 -0.62
N LYS A 280 -2.72 4.77 -1.58
CA LYS A 280 -1.33 5.22 -1.74
C LYS A 280 -0.90 6.10 -0.56
N LEU A 281 -1.83 6.89 -0.02
CA LEU A 281 -1.61 7.82 1.09
C LEU A 281 -1.84 7.14 2.44
N LYS A 282 -1.29 7.74 3.50
CA LYS A 282 -1.54 7.29 4.87
C LYS A 282 -3.00 7.53 5.25
N ILE A 283 -3.70 6.47 5.60
CA ILE A 283 -5.05 6.48 6.20
C ILE A 283 -4.92 6.11 7.68
N ASP A 284 -5.68 6.78 8.52
CA ASP A 284 -5.87 6.47 9.94
C ASP A 284 -7.36 6.38 10.26
N MET A 285 -7.68 6.02 11.50
CA MET A 285 -9.06 5.85 11.93
C MET A 285 -9.86 7.15 11.90
N ASP A 286 -9.23 8.31 12.05
CA ASP A 286 -9.94 9.59 12.07
C ASP A 286 -10.37 10.00 10.67
N LYS A 287 -9.53 9.76 9.65
CA LYS A 287 -9.93 9.88 8.25
C LYS A 287 -11.07 8.92 7.90
N LEU A 288 -11.06 7.69 8.42
CA LEU A 288 -12.18 6.77 8.19
C LEU A 288 -13.48 7.26 8.84
N LYS A 289 -13.41 7.86 10.03
CA LYS A 289 -14.59 8.51 10.65
C LYS A 289 -15.05 9.71 9.83
N GLU A 290 -14.15 10.50 9.26
CA GLU A 290 -14.49 11.61 8.37
C GLU A 290 -15.24 11.12 7.13
N VAL A 291 -14.73 10.07 6.47
CA VAL A 291 -15.42 9.40 5.35
C VAL A 291 -16.79 8.91 5.80
N ALA A 292 -16.89 8.22 6.93
CA ALA A 292 -18.18 7.76 7.46
C ALA A 292 -19.15 8.93 7.78
N ASN A 293 -18.62 10.07 8.24
CA ASN A 293 -19.39 11.28 8.53
C ASN A 293 -19.89 11.97 7.26
N ARG A 294 -19.03 12.06 6.23
CA ARG A 294 -19.36 12.59 4.90
C ARG A 294 -20.44 11.75 4.23
N GLU A 295 -20.32 10.43 4.34
CA GLU A 295 -21.20 9.45 3.72
C GLU A 295 -22.38 9.03 4.62
N LYS A 296 -22.65 9.76 5.72
CA LYS A 296 -23.65 9.43 6.77
C LYS A 296 -25.00 8.99 6.21
N GLY A 297 -25.48 9.59 5.11
CA GLY A 297 -26.80 9.30 4.53
C GLY A 297 -26.84 8.19 3.49
N ASN A 298 -25.67 7.69 3.05
CA ASN A 298 -25.59 6.83 1.87
C ASN A 298 -25.71 5.35 2.22
N LEU A 299 -25.39 4.95 3.45
CA LEU A 299 -25.64 3.59 3.93
C LEU A 299 -27.04 3.50 4.54
N THR A 300 -27.94 2.78 3.88
CA THR A 300 -29.31 2.46 4.33
C THR A 300 -29.53 0.95 4.42
N ARG A 301 -30.69 0.49 4.94
CA ARG A 301 -31.00 -0.95 5.01
C ARG A 301 -30.98 -1.65 3.64
N LYS A 302 -31.10 -0.90 2.54
CA LYS A 302 -31.02 -1.41 1.16
C LYS A 302 -29.61 -1.88 0.76
N ASN A 303 -28.58 -1.40 1.47
CA ASN A 303 -27.18 -1.78 1.26
C ASN A 303 -26.84 -3.18 1.80
N TYR A 304 -27.78 -3.79 2.54
CA TYR A 304 -27.65 -5.19 2.89
C TYR A 304 -28.16 -6.08 1.78
N PHE A 305 -27.48 -7.20 1.56
CA PHE A 305 -28.01 -8.30 0.78
C PHE A 305 -29.37 -8.69 1.34
N LYS A 306 -30.35 -8.84 0.43
CA LYS A 306 -31.64 -9.43 0.74
C LYS A 306 -31.48 -10.91 1.01
#